data_AF-A0A139D3P6-F1
#
_entry.id   AF-A0A139D3P6-F1
#
_cell.length_a   1.000
_cell.length_b   1.000
_cell.length_c   1.000
_cell.angle_alpha   90.00
_cell.angle_beta   90.00
_cell.angle_gamma   90.00
#
_symmetry.space_group_name_H-M   'P 1'
#
loop_
_entity.id
_entity.type
_entity.pdbx_description
1 polymer ?
#
loop_
_entity_poly.entity_id
_entity_poly.type
_entity_poly.pdbx_seq_one_letter_code
_entity_poly.pdbx_strand_id
1 'polypeptide(L)'
;DELQTAFDERKDPELDRDTAESWFPVIGSFHSRAEEQLRLWAAWCEGVSAPTEDEKAEEGASPKRYGPAPARWAVRQRWDHAEDITLYSSPVLADNLLYSRLWSRAYGAVLTSATLTALGRFDRLRARAGLPEASRYMVVPSSFRYAEMATVEVPFMAAMPTDDGFGDALIKRLPELWAGEKATLVLFTSRRQMQQVRDALAPEYPELILTQDDMARNEVLRQHCSRVDEGRPSVLFGVASFAEGIDLPGKYLHHVVITRLPFSVPDDPIEASLAEWVTQRGGNPFMEITVPDASVKLVQAVGRLLRTEQDTGRVTILDRRIVARRYGQLLLDSLPPFRRIIDYS
;
A
#
# COMPACT_ATOMS: atom_id res chain seq x y z
N ASP A 1 -43.41 2.65 -3.66
CA ASP A 1 -44.50 1.66 -3.67
C ASP A 1 -45.46 1.86 -4.82
N GLU A 2 -46.17 2.99 -4.92
CA GLU A 2 -47.08 3.26 -6.06
C GLU A 2 -46.43 3.14 -7.44
N LEU A 3 -45.23 3.70 -7.63
CA LEU A 3 -44.50 3.54 -8.90
C LEU A 3 -44.08 2.09 -9.18
N GLN A 4 -43.81 1.26 -8.16
CA GLN A 4 -43.53 -0.17 -8.37
C GLN A 4 -44.81 -0.93 -8.72
N THR A 5 -45.93 -0.54 -8.10
CA THR A 5 -47.26 -1.09 -8.36
C THR A 5 -47.71 -0.82 -9.80
N ALA A 6 -47.37 0.32 -10.37
CA ALA A 6 -47.65 0.65 -11.78
C ALA A 6 -46.97 -0.27 -12.81
N PHE A 7 -45.94 -1.03 -12.41
CA PHE A 7 -45.29 -2.05 -13.25
C PHE A 7 -45.86 -3.46 -13.07
N ASP A 8 -46.75 -3.66 -12.10
CA ASP A 8 -47.36 -4.95 -11.81
C ASP A 8 -48.70 -5.08 -12.56
N GLU A 9 -48.70 -5.83 -13.66
CA GLU A 9 -49.88 -6.05 -14.52
C GLU A 9 -51.05 -6.76 -13.80
N ARG A 10 -50.85 -7.22 -12.57
CA ARG A 10 -51.88 -7.87 -11.74
C ARG A 10 -52.57 -6.92 -10.77
N LYS A 11 -52.13 -5.67 -10.69
CA LYS A 11 -52.68 -4.64 -9.79
C LYS A 11 -53.39 -3.57 -10.61
N ASP A 12 -54.27 -2.81 -9.94
CA ASP A 12 -54.96 -1.65 -10.52
C ASP A 12 -54.28 -0.37 -9.98
N PRO A 13 -53.20 0.11 -10.63
CA PRO A 13 -52.41 1.22 -10.13
C PRO A 13 -53.11 2.57 -10.34
N GLU A 14 -52.92 3.51 -9.42
CA GLU A 14 -53.40 4.89 -9.58
C GLU A 14 -52.61 5.68 -10.63
N LEU A 15 -51.40 5.22 -10.98
CA LEU A 15 -50.49 5.83 -11.95
C LEU A 15 -50.42 4.99 -13.22
N ASP A 16 -50.47 5.66 -14.37
CA ASP A 16 -50.24 5.01 -15.65
C ASP A 16 -48.76 4.61 -15.82
N ARG A 17 -48.53 3.59 -16.66
CA ARG A 17 -47.21 2.99 -16.86
C ARG A 17 -46.20 3.95 -17.51
N ASP A 18 -46.62 4.80 -18.43
CA ASP A 18 -45.72 5.73 -19.13
C ASP A 18 -45.20 6.82 -18.17
N THR A 19 -46.07 7.31 -17.30
CA THR A 19 -45.70 8.21 -16.20
C THR A 19 -44.75 7.49 -15.23
N ALA A 20 -45.03 6.24 -14.87
CA ALA A 20 -44.17 5.47 -13.99
C ALA A 20 -42.78 5.23 -14.61
N GLU A 21 -42.68 4.87 -15.89
CA GLU A 21 -41.41 4.68 -16.61
C GLU A 21 -40.56 5.95 -16.62
N SER A 22 -41.19 7.11 -16.79
CA SER A 22 -40.51 8.40 -16.81
C SER A 22 -39.97 8.81 -15.43
N TRP A 23 -40.72 8.54 -14.36
CA TRP A 23 -40.41 9.03 -13.02
C TRP A 23 -39.68 8.02 -12.12
N PHE A 24 -39.79 6.73 -12.38
CA PHE A 24 -39.14 5.67 -11.59
C PHE A 24 -37.62 5.85 -11.44
N PRO A 25 -36.82 6.10 -12.50
CA PRO A 25 -35.39 6.32 -12.35
C PRO A 25 -35.07 7.62 -11.60
N VAL A 26 -35.88 8.67 -11.76
CA VAL A 26 -35.69 9.97 -11.10
C VAL A 26 -35.94 9.85 -9.60
N ILE A 27 -37.08 9.27 -9.21
CA ILE A 27 -37.43 9.04 -7.80
C ILE A 27 -36.50 8.01 -7.16
N GLY A 28 -36.10 6.97 -7.90
CA GLY A 28 -35.08 6.02 -7.45
C GLY A 28 -33.75 6.71 -7.11
N SER A 29 -33.30 7.65 -7.94
CA SER A 29 -32.11 8.47 -7.68
C SER A 29 -32.25 9.35 -6.43
N PHE A 30 -33.39 10.03 -6.26
CA PHE A 30 -33.65 10.84 -5.06
C PHE A 30 -33.72 9.98 -3.79
N HIS A 31 -34.38 8.83 -3.86
CA HIS A 31 -34.47 7.89 -2.75
C HIS A 31 -33.08 7.37 -2.35
N SER A 32 -32.28 6.90 -3.32
CA SER A 32 -30.90 6.45 -3.06
C SER A 32 -30.06 7.54 -2.39
N ARG A 33 -30.14 8.78 -2.89
CA ARG A 33 -29.44 9.92 -2.30
C ARG A 33 -29.92 10.21 -0.87
N ALA A 34 -31.22 10.16 -0.61
CA ALA A 34 -31.76 10.38 0.74
C ALA A 34 -31.31 9.28 1.72
N GLU A 35 -31.30 8.02 1.28
CA GLU A 35 -30.78 6.90 2.07
C GLU A 35 -29.29 7.06 2.39
N GLU A 36 -28.48 7.47 1.40
CA GLU A 36 -27.04 7.70 1.58
C GLU A 36 -26.78 8.82 2.61
N GLN A 37 -27.53 9.92 2.54
CA GLN A 37 -27.43 11.02 3.50
C GLN A 37 -27.85 10.60 4.90
N LEU A 38 -28.94 9.84 5.02
CA LEU A 38 -29.38 9.29 6.30
C LEU A 38 -28.33 8.35 6.90
N ARG A 39 -27.73 7.45 6.10
CA ARG A 39 -26.66 6.55 6.54
C ARG A 39 -25.44 7.32 7.01
N LEU A 40 -25.03 8.35 6.27
CA LEU A 40 -23.92 9.21 6.66
C LEU A 40 -24.22 9.94 7.99
N TRP A 41 -25.42 10.51 8.13
CA TRP A 41 -25.82 11.19 9.36
C TRP A 41 -25.85 10.24 10.56
N ALA A 42 -26.45 9.06 10.40
CA ALA A 42 -26.45 8.02 11.42
C ALA A 42 -25.03 7.60 11.82
N ALA A 43 -24.13 7.42 10.83
CA ALA A 43 -22.74 7.11 11.09
C ALA A 43 -22.03 8.21 11.90
N TRP A 44 -22.40 9.49 11.74
CA TRP A 44 -21.85 10.58 12.55
C TRP A 44 -22.49 10.68 13.95
N CYS A 45 -23.75 10.27 14.09
CA CYS A 45 -24.48 10.29 15.36
C CYS A 45 -24.20 9.08 16.26
N GLU A 46 -23.77 7.94 15.71
CA GLU A 46 -23.35 6.78 16.50
C GLU A 46 -22.18 7.18 17.40
N GLY A 47 -22.43 7.30 18.72
CA GLY A 47 -21.39 7.55 19.70
C GLY A 47 -20.32 6.47 19.64
N VAL A 48 -19.06 6.86 19.81
CA VAL A 48 -17.96 5.92 20.02
C VAL A 48 -18.25 5.22 21.35
N SER A 49 -19.02 4.13 21.30
CA SER A 49 -19.33 3.35 22.48
C SER A 49 -18.05 2.62 22.83
N ALA A 50 -17.28 3.17 23.77
CA ALA A 50 -16.24 2.43 24.46
C ALA A 50 -16.91 1.18 25.07
N PRO A 51 -16.27 0.00 25.01
CA PRO A 51 -16.85 -1.20 25.60
C PRO A 51 -17.08 -0.94 27.09
N THR A 52 -18.33 -0.98 27.53
CA THR A 52 -18.69 -0.87 28.94
C THR A 52 -18.20 -2.11 29.69
N GLU A 53 -17.79 -1.93 30.95
CA GLU A 53 -17.31 -3.04 31.80
C GLU A 53 -18.34 -4.18 31.94
N ASP A 54 -19.62 -3.89 31.73
CA ASP A 54 -20.74 -4.84 31.79
C ASP A 54 -20.79 -5.85 30.63
N GLU A 55 -20.17 -5.56 29.47
CA GLU A 55 -20.18 -6.49 28.32
C GLU A 55 -19.14 -7.63 28.44
N LYS A 56 -18.29 -7.61 29.48
CA LYS A 56 -17.35 -8.71 29.78
C LYS A 56 -18.00 -9.91 30.47
N ALA A 57 -19.27 -9.83 30.86
CA ALA A 57 -19.89 -10.77 31.79
C ALA A 57 -20.84 -11.82 31.17
N GLU A 58 -21.12 -11.79 29.85
CA GLU A 58 -21.94 -12.85 29.22
C GLU A 58 -21.08 -14.05 28.79
N GLU A 59 -20.84 -14.96 29.74
CA GLU A 59 -20.36 -16.31 29.46
C GLU A 59 -21.39 -17.05 28.60
N GLY A 60 -21.18 -17.10 27.28
CA GLY A 60 -21.96 -17.95 26.37
C GLY A 60 -22.29 -17.34 25.01
N ALA A 61 -22.10 -16.04 24.80
CA ALA A 61 -22.24 -15.42 23.49
C ALA A 61 -20.90 -15.42 22.73
N SER A 62 -20.90 -15.87 21.48
CA SER A 62 -19.77 -15.71 20.56
C SER A 62 -19.24 -14.28 20.64
N PRO A 63 -17.92 -14.04 20.77
CA PRO A 63 -17.41 -12.69 20.98
C PRO A 63 -17.85 -11.82 19.80
N LYS A 64 -18.72 -10.84 20.05
CA LYS A 64 -19.02 -9.79 19.06
C LYS A 64 -17.68 -9.17 18.69
N ARG A 65 -17.21 -9.41 17.47
CA ARG A 65 -15.97 -8.81 16.95
C ARG A 65 -16.16 -7.30 16.94
N TYR A 66 -15.71 -6.63 17.99
CA TYR A 66 -15.59 -5.18 18.00
C TYR A 66 -14.45 -4.79 17.06
N GLY A 67 -14.79 -4.57 15.80
CA GLY A 67 -13.93 -3.87 14.85
C GLY A 67 -13.80 -2.39 15.24
N PRO A 68 -12.82 -1.67 14.68
CA PRO A 68 -12.74 -0.22 14.82
C PRO A 68 -14.05 0.45 14.37
N ALA A 69 -14.43 1.51 15.07
CA ALA A 69 -15.52 2.39 14.63
C ALA A 69 -15.21 2.94 13.22
N PRO A 70 -16.23 3.29 12.42
CA PRO A 70 -16.01 3.92 11.11
C PRO A 70 -15.16 5.18 11.23
N ALA A 71 -14.21 5.36 10.32
CA ALA A 71 -13.46 6.60 10.17
C ALA A 71 -14.42 7.69 9.73
N ARG A 72 -14.29 8.89 10.32
CA ARG A 72 -15.14 10.05 10.04
C ARG A 72 -14.25 11.26 9.91
N TRP A 73 -14.41 12.03 8.82
CA TRP A 73 -13.66 13.26 8.63
C TRP A 73 -14.48 14.27 7.85
N ALA A 74 -14.16 15.55 8.04
CA ALA A 74 -14.79 16.65 7.34
C ALA A 74 -13.72 17.40 6.53
N VAL A 75 -14.02 17.73 5.28
CA VAL A 75 -13.17 18.56 4.43
C VAL A 75 -13.87 19.87 4.20
N ARG A 76 -13.23 20.97 4.60
CA ARG A 76 -13.67 22.32 4.24
C ARG A 76 -13.10 22.68 2.88
N GLN A 77 -13.98 22.90 1.91
CA GLN A 77 -13.61 23.37 0.58
C GLN A 77 -13.91 24.86 0.48
N ARG A 78 -12.92 25.62 0.02
CA ARG A 78 -13.04 27.06 -0.22
C ARG A 78 -12.94 27.32 -1.71
N TRP A 79 -13.93 28.01 -2.25
CA TRP A 79 -13.89 28.63 -3.57
C TRP A 79 -13.89 30.16 -3.39
N ASP A 80 -13.58 30.90 -4.45
CA ASP A 80 -13.44 32.36 -4.38
C ASP A 80 -14.68 33.08 -3.81
N HIS A 81 -15.87 32.48 -3.93
CA HIS A 81 -17.15 33.06 -3.47
C HIS A 81 -18.04 32.12 -2.64
N ALA A 82 -17.52 30.97 -2.21
CA ALA A 82 -18.30 30.00 -1.43
C ALA A 82 -17.39 29.16 -0.52
N GLU A 83 -17.95 28.70 0.58
CA GLU A 83 -17.31 27.71 1.43
C GLU A 83 -18.32 26.59 1.73
N ASP A 84 -17.92 25.35 1.45
CA ASP A 84 -18.71 24.17 1.83
C ASP A 84 -17.90 23.26 2.76
N ILE A 85 -18.62 22.47 3.54
CA ILE A 85 -18.06 21.40 4.37
C ILE A 85 -18.63 20.08 3.87
N THR A 86 -17.76 19.19 3.41
CA THR A 86 -18.14 17.84 3.01
C THR A 86 -17.79 16.87 4.13
N LEU A 87 -18.78 16.13 4.61
CA LEU A 87 -18.61 15.08 5.61
C LEU A 87 -18.41 13.74 4.92
N TYR A 88 -17.52 12.92 5.48
CA TYR A 88 -17.23 11.59 4.99
C TYR A 88 -17.33 10.59 6.15
N SER A 89 -17.70 9.36 5.81
CA SER A 89 -17.60 8.22 6.71
C SER A 89 -17.21 6.97 5.92
N SER A 90 -16.28 6.19 6.44
CA SER A 90 -15.83 4.95 5.82
C SER A 90 -15.56 3.87 6.87
N PRO A 91 -15.96 2.61 6.65
CA PRO A 91 -15.51 1.49 7.47
C PRO A 91 -13.98 1.41 7.48
N VAL A 92 -13.40 1.22 8.67
CA VAL A 92 -11.93 1.11 8.81
C VAL A 92 -11.41 -0.25 8.36
N LEU A 93 -12.19 -1.30 8.59
CA LEU A 93 -11.92 -2.65 8.07
C LEU A 93 -13.01 -3.04 7.08
N ALA A 94 -12.62 -3.77 6.05
CA ALA A 94 -13.54 -4.32 5.05
C ALA A 94 -14.05 -5.72 5.43
N ASP A 95 -13.75 -6.18 6.65
CA ASP A 95 -13.99 -7.54 7.11
C ASP A 95 -15.48 -7.93 7.05
N ASN A 96 -16.37 -7.15 7.65
CA ASN A 96 -17.80 -7.42 7.67
C ASN A 96 -18.43 -7.33 6.27
N LEU A 97 -17.95 -6.38 5.46
CA LEU A 97 -18.42 -6.21 4.09
C LEU A 97 -18.04 -7.42 3.23
N LEU A 98 -16.76 -7.79 3.23
CA LEU A 98 -16.26 -8.95 2.49
C LEU A 98 -16.88 -10.24 3.01
N TYR A 99 -17.08 -10.38 4.32
CA TYR A 99 -17.73 -11.56 4.86
C TYR A 99 -19.18 -11.69 4.38
N SER A 100 -19.99 -10.65 4.52
CA SER A 100 -21.41 -10.68 4.14
C SER A 100 -21.65 -10.78 2.63
N ARG A 101 -20.77 -10.18 1.82
CA ARG A 101 -20.95 -10.08 0.35
C ARG A 101 -20.16 -11.11 -0.43
N LEU A 102 -19.07 -11.65 0.11
CA LEU A 102 -18.18 -12.57 -0.60
C LEU A 102 -18.04 -13.90 0.14
N TRP A 103 -17.51 -13.90 1.37
CA TRP A 103 -17.14 -15.15 2.05
C TRP A 103 -18.34 -16.02 2.43
N SER A 104 -19.44 -15.43 2.87
CA SER A 104 -20.66 -16.17 3.25
C SER A 104 -21.40 -16.77 2.04
N ARG A 105 -21.14 -16.26 0.83
CA ARG A 105 -21.80 -16.67 -0.41
C ARG A 105 -20.96 -17.64 -1.23
N ALA A 106 -19.65 -17.69 -0.98
CA ALA A 106 -18.73 -18.57 -1.68
C ALA A 106 -18.77 -19.97 -1.07
N TYR A 107 -18.99 -21.00 -1.90
CA TYR A 107 -18.85 -22.40 -1.48
C TYR A 107 -17.40 -22.74 -1.14
N GLY A 108 -16.44 -22.15 -1.87
CA GLY A 108 -15.01 -22.24 -1.61
C GLY A 108 -14.26 -21.15 -2.39
N ALA A 109 -13.17 -20.65 -1.82
CA ALA A 109 -12.34 -19.60 -2.43
C ALA A 109 -10.85 -19.89 -2.23
N VAL A 110 -10.05 -19.60 -3.24
CA VAL A 110 -8.58 -19.69 -3.19
C VAL A 110 -8.01 -18.30 -3.41
N LEU A 111 -7.25 -17.80 -2.44
CA LEU A 111 -6.51 -16.54 -2.55
C LEU A 111 -5.05 -16.87 -2.81
N THR A 112 -4.49 -16.32 -3.88
CA THR A 112 -3.06 -16.47 -4.22
C THR A 112 -2.48 -15.11 -4.55
N SER A 113 -1.30 -14.82 -4.01
CA SER A 113 -0.47 -13.68 -4.41
C SER A 113 0.92 -13.89 -3.82
N ALA A 114 1.93 -13.32 -4.49
CA ALA A 114 3.31 -13.37 -4.03
C ALA A 114 3.55 -12.65 -2.69
N THR A 115 2.61 -11.80 -2.24
CA THR A 115 2.82 -10.90 -1.08
C THR A 115 1.63 -10.88 -0.11
N LEU A 116 0.92 -12.01 0.02
CA LEU A 116 -0.18 -12.13 1.00
C LEU A 116 0.27 -12.03 2.46
N THR A 117 1.51 -12.43 2.75
CA THR A 117 2.08 -12.36 4.09
C THR A 117 2.72 -11.01 4.37
N ALA A 118 2.58 -10.52 5.60
CA ALA A 118 3.41 -9.45 6.14
C ALA A 118 4.26 -10.04 7.27
N LEU A 119 5.58 -9.78 7.28
CA LEU A 119 6.51 -10.39 8.23
C LEU A 119 6.39 -11.94 8.32
N GLY A 120 6.13 -12.59 7.18
CA GLY A 120 5.96 -14.05 7.10
C GLY A 120 4.65 -14.60 7.69
N ARG A 121 3.71 -13.73 8.09
CA ARG A 121 2.43 -14.13 8.71
C ARG A 121 1.23 -13.61 7.93
N PHE A 122 0.08 -14.29 8.09
CA PHE A 122 -1.19 -13.93 7.45
C PHE A 122 -2.10 -13.08 8.34
N ASP A 123 -1.67 -12.69 9.55
CA ASP A 123 -2.48 -11.95 10.54
C ASP A 123 -3.12 -10.69 9.95
N ARG A 124 -2.32 -9.93 9.19
CA ARG A 124 -2.79 -8.73 8.48
C ARG A 124 -3.88 -9.03 7.46
N LEU A 125 -3.69 -10.06 6.63
CA LEU A 125 -4.69 -10.47 5.62
C LEU A 125 -5.97 -10.93 6.32
N ARG A 126 -5.85 -11.77 7.34
CA ARG A 126 -6.97 -12.28 8.14
C ARG A 126 -7.80 -11.15 8.75
N ALA A 127 -7.12 -10.18 9.39
CA ALA A 127 -7.77 -9.04 10.02
C ALA A 127 -8.45 -8.10 9.01
N ARG A 128 -7.76 -7.72 7.93
CA ARG A 128 -8.29 -6.75 6.96
C ARG A 128 -9.34 -7.34 6.02
N ALA A 129 -9.19 -8.60 5.62
CA ALA A 129 -10.09 -9.22 4.66
C ALA A 129 -11.27 -9.94 5.33
N GLY A 130 -11.29 -10.10 6.66
CA GLY A 130 -12.37 -10.78 7.37
C GLY A 130 -12.49 -12.26 7.02
N LEU A 131 -11.36 -12.94 6.81
CA LEU A 131 -11.36 -14.34 6.40
C LEU A 131 -12.06 -15.24 7.44
N PRO A 132 -12.82 -16.27 6.99
CA PRO A 132 -13.42 -17.25 7.89
C PRO A 132 -12.39 -17.92 8.81
N GLU A 133 -12.80 -18.30 10.01
CA GLU A 133 -11.90 -18.91 11.00
C GLU A 133 -11.34 -20.26 10.53
N ALA A 134 -12.12 -21.01 9.74
CA ALA A 134 -11.71 -22.28 9.14
C ALA A 134 -10.73 -22.12 7.95
N SER A 135 -10.36 -20.89 7.57
CA SER A 135 -9.41 -20.65 6.47
C SER A 135 -8.05 -21.29 6.76
N ARG A 136 -7.49 -21.93 5.72
CA ARG A 136 -6.14 -22.51 5.77
C ARG A 136 -5.15 -21.58 5.08
N TYR A 137 -3.94 -21.51 5.63
CA TYR A 137 -2.88 -20.63 5.15
C TYR A 137 -1.63 -21.45 4.85
N MET A 138 -1.00 -21.14 3.72
CA MET A 138 0.22 -21.82 3.30
C MET A 138 1.13 -20.82 2.59
N VAL A 139 2.39 -20.77 3.00
CA VAL A 139 3.45 -20.11 2.24
C VAL A 139 4.09 -21.19 1.38
N VAL A 140 4.00 -21.02 0.06
CA VAL A 140 4.71 -21.89 -0.88
C VAL A 140 6.13 -21.34 -1.00
N PRO A 141 7.17 -22.12 -0.63
CA PRO A 141 8.55 -21.67 -0.79
C PRO A 141 8.84 -21.48 -2.28
N SER A 142 9.55 -20.42 -2.60
CA SER A 142 9.95 -20.13 -3.98
C SER A 142 11.05 -21.10 -4.43
N SER A 143 11.03 -21.50 -5.71
CA SER A 143 12.01 -22.41 -6.31
C SER A 143 13.38 -21.77 -6.56
N PHE A 144 13.49 -20.46 -6.37
CA PHE A 144 14.67 -19.68 -6.72
C PHE A 144 15.78 -19.83 -5.66
N ARG A 145 17.03 -19.95 -6.13
CA ARG A 145 18.23 -19.99 -5.27
C ARG A 145 18.65 -18.57 -4.83
N TYR A 146 17.80 -17.86 -4.11
CA TYR A 146 18.00 -16.44 -3.75
C TYR A 146 19.38 -16.12 -3.17
N ALA A 147 19.88 -16.94 -2.23
CA ALA A 147 21.16 -16.70 -1.56
C ALA A 147 22.37 -16.77 -2.51
N GLU A 148 22.26 -17.53 -3.59
CA GLU A 148 23.29 -17.66 -4.62
C GLU A 148 23.17 -16.55 -5.67
N MET A 149 21.94 -16.16 -5.99
CA MET A 149 21.64 -15.29 -7.13
C MET A 149 21.62 -13.81 -6.78
N ALA A 150 21.36 -13.44 -5.51
CA ALA A 150 21.35 -12.03 -5.13
C ALA A 150 21.76 -11.73 -3.68
N THR A 151 22.23 -10.50 -3.50
CA THR A 151 22.62 -9.95 -2.19
C THR A 151 21.65 -8.86 -1.72
N VAL A 152 21.48 -8.75 -0.40
CA VAL A 152 20.95 -7.56 0.26
C VAL A 152 22.10 -6.90 1.01
N GLU A 153 22.43 -5.69 0.61
CA GLU A 153 23.55 -4.93 1.14
C GLU A 153 23.06 -3.72 1.92
N VAL A 154 23.61 -3.53 3.12
CA VAL A 154 23.35 -2.36 3.95
C VAL A 154 24.69 -1.70 4.23
N PRO A 155 25.14 -0.76 3.37
CA PRO A 155 26.41 -0.08 3.56
C PRO A 155 26.33 0.91 4.72
N PHE A 156 27.49 1.30 5.23
CA PHE A 156 27.59 2.43 6.13
C PHE A 156 27.07 3.72 5.46
N MET A 157 26.30 4.49 6.23
CA MET A 157 25.87 5.85 5.91
C MET A 157 26.08 6.70 7.16
N ALA A 158 26.76 7.84 6.99
CA ALA A 158 27.04 8.75 8.11
C ALA A 158 25.78 9.47 8.62
N ALA A 159 24.80 9.71 7.73
CA ALA A 159 23.55 10.39 8.03
C ALA A 159 22.38 9.42 8.11
N MET A 160 21.47 9.64 9.06
CA MET A 160 20.20 8.95 9.16
C MET A 160 19.16 9.62 8.25
N PRO A 161 18.11 8.90 7.81
CA PRO A 161 17.05 9.48 6.98
C PRO A 161 16.34 10.70 7.56
N THR A 162 16.38 10.86 8.89
CA THR A 162 15.79 11.97 9.65
C THR A 162 16.66 13.22 9.67
N ASP A 163 17.91 13.12 9.23
CA ASP A 163 18.89 14.21 9.32
C ASP A 163 18.82 15.06 8.06
N ASP A 164 19.01 16.38 8.21
CA ASP A 164 18.96 17.33 7.08
C ASP A 164 20.02 17.01 6.01
N GLY A 165 21.21 16.55 6.43
CA GLY A 165 22.32 16.17 5.55
C GLY A 165 22.14 14.83 4.83
N PHE A 166 21.00 14.13 5.01
CA PHE A 166 20.78 12.84 4.35
C PHE A 166 20.74 12.94 2.83
N GLY A 167 20.18 14.03 2.28
CA GLY A 167 20.19 14.28 0.84
C GLY A 167 21.60 14.34 0.26
N ASP A 168 22.51 15.07 0.92
CA ASP A 168 23.91 15.19 0.52
C ASP A 168 24.66 13.86 0.65
N ALA A 169 24.34 13.07 1.68
CA ALA A 169 24.89 11.73 1.83
C ALA A 169 24.46 10.80 0.67
N LEU A 170 23.20 10.90 0.21
CA LEU A 170 22.75 10.17 -0.98
C LEU A 170 23.49 10.62 -2.24
N ILE A 171 23.63 11.93 -2.46
CA ILE A 171 24.32 12.49 -3.63
C ILE A 171 25.76 11.97 -3.72
N LYS A 172 26.45 11.87 -2.58
CA LYS A 172 27.82 11.31 -2.53
C LYS A 172 27.85 9.81 -2.76
N ARG A 173 26.93 9.06 -2.16
CA ARG A 173 26.98 7.59 -2.14
C ARG A 173 26.47 6.95 -3.43
N LEU A 174 25.44 7.52 -4.04
CA LEU A 174 24.75 6.92 -5.18
C LEU A 174 25.67 6.68 -6.41
N PRO A 175 26.57 7.61 -6.80
CA PRO A 175 27.54 7.37 -7.86
C PRO A 175 28.42 6.14 -7.66
N GLU A 176 28.86 5.89 -6.42
CA GLU A 176 29.67 4.73 -6.07
C GLU A 176 28.92 3.41 -6.21
N LEU A 177 27.59 3.44 -6.05
CA LEU A 177 26.74 2.25 -6.09
C LEU A 177 26.43 1.78 -7.51
N TRP A 178 26.18 2.69 -8.45
CA TRP A 178 25.94 2.32 -9.86
C TRP A 178 27.21 2.32 -10.70
N ALA A 179 28.38 2.62 -10.12
CA ALA A 179 29.66 2.53 -10.82
C ALA A 179 29.88 1.08 -11.30
N GLY A 180 29.87 0.88 -12.61
CA GLY A 180 30.00 -0.45 -13.23
C GLY A 180 28.69 -1.22 -13.40
N GLU A 181 27.56 -0.66 -12.96
CA GLU A 181 26.24 -1.24 -13.15
C GLU A 181 25.63 -0.77 -14.48
N LYS A 182 24.99 -1.68 -15.21
CA LYS A 182 24.31 -1.33 -16.48
C LYS A 182 22.88 -0.84 -16.27
N ALA A 183 22.17 -1.39 -15.29
CA ALA A 183 20.77 -1.11 -15.06
C ALA A 183 20.46 -1.05 -13.56
N THR A 184 20.21 0.17 -13.08
CA THR A 184 19.93 0.44 -11.66
C THR A 184 18.56 1.10 -11.50
N LEU A 185 17.80 0.68 -10.50
CA LEU A 185 16.57 1.34 -10.06
C LEU A 185 16.76 1.90 -8.65
N VAL A 186 16.66 3.22 -8.50
CA VAL A 186 16.75 3.91 -7.21
C VAL A 186 15.35 4.36 -6.79
N LEU A 187 14.91 3.86 -5.63
CA LEU A 187 13.59 4.10 -5.08
C LEU A 187 13.65 5.08 -3.91
N PHE A 188 12.86 6.14 -4.04
CA PHE A 188 12.67 7.19 -3.05
C PHE A 188 11.30 7.07 -2.37
N THR A 189 11.20 7.57 -1.14
CA THR A 189 9.89 7.69 -0.45
C THR A 189 9.22 9.05 -0.68
N SER A 190 9.94 10.02 -1.24
CA SER A 190 9.45 11.37 -1.52
C SER A 190 9.89 11.84 -2.90
N ARG A 191 8.94 12.33 -3.71
CA ARG A 191 9.24 12.95 -5.01
C ARG A 191 10.16 14.17 -4.85
N ARG A 192 9.96 14.98 -3.79
CA ARG A 192 10.80 16.15 -3.51
C ARG A 192 12.27 15.76 -3.36
N GLN A 193 12.55 14.72 -2.57
CA GLN A 193 13.91 14.25 -2.36
C GLN A 193 14.52 13.66 -3.64
N MET A 194 13.74 12.89 -4.39
CA MET A 194 14.15 12.33 -5.68
C MET A 194 14.60 13.44 -6.65
N GLN A 195 13.80 14.49 -6.79
CA GLN A 195 14.12 15.61 -7.69
C GLN A 195 15.34 16.41 -7.20
N GLN A 196 15.45 16.69 -5.91
CA GLN A 196 16.62 17.34 -5.32
C GLN A 196 17.92 16.57 -5.61
N VAL A 197 17.90 15.25 -5.41
CA VAL A 197 19.08 14.39 -5.65
C VAL A 197 19.39 14.29 -7.15
N ARG A 198 18.36 14.18 -8.01
CA ARG A 198 18.53 14.23 -9.47
C ARG A 198 19.23 15.52 -9.89
N ASP A 199 18.73 16.67 -9.44
CA ASP A 199 19.25 17.98 -9.85
C ASP A 199 20.71 18.20 -9.45
N ALA A 200 21.08 17.74 -8.26
CA ALA A 200 22.45 17.82 -7.80
C ALA A 200 23.40 16.94 -8.62
N LEU A 201 22.92 15.80 -9.14
CA LEU A 201 23.72 14.84 -9.89
C LEU A 201 23.70 15.09 -11.41
N ALA A 202 22.68 15.76 -11.94
CA ALA A 202 22.51 16.01 -13.37
C ALA A 202 23.73 16.69 -14.04
N PRO A 203 24.47 17.62 -13.41
CA PRO A 203 25.65 18.22 -14.05
C PRO A 203 26.76 17.22 -14.36
N GLU A 204 26.94 16.19 -13.52
CA GLU A 204 27.97 15.17 -13.67
C GLU A 204 27.46 13.93 -14.42
N TYR A 205 26.14 13.68 -14.36
CA TYR A 205 25.48 12.49 -14.93
C TYR A 205 24.27 12.82 -15.84
N PRO A 206 24.38 13.76 -16.81
CA PRO A 206 23.23 14.37 -17.50
C PRO A 206 22.38 13.40 -18.34
N GLU A 207 22.99 12.33 -18.86
CA GLU A 207 22.32 11.34 -19.69
C GLU A 207 22.17 9.97 -19.01
N LEU A 208 22.59 9.83 -17.75
CA LEU A 208 22.56 8.55 -17.06
C LEU A 208 21.20 8.32 -16.38
N ILE A 209 20.68 9.38 -15.75
CA ILE A 209 19.51 9.32 -14.88
C ILE A 209 18.25 9.57 -15.71
N LEU A 210 17.24 8.71 -15.56
CA LEU A 210 15.87 8.93 -16.04
C LEU A 210 14.95 8.96 -14.85
N THR A 211 14.01 9.89 -14.81
CA THR A 211 13.00 9.94 -13.76
C THR A 211 11.61 9.57 -14.27
N GLN A 212 10.81 9.02 -13.37
CA GLN A 212 9.38 8.77 -13.61
C GLN A 212 8.57 10.01 -14.05
N ASP A 213 9.09 11.23 -13.81
CA ASP A 213 8.40 12.48 -14.08
C ASP A 213 8.85 13.10 -15.41
N ASP A 214 9.87 12.55 -16.09
CA ASP A 214 10.40 13.09 -17.34
C ASP A 214 9.42 12.85 -18.51
N MET A 215 8.76 11.69 -18.54
CA MET A 215 7.89 11.25 -19.62
C MET A 215 6.79 10.31 -19.10
N ALA A 216 5.88 9.90 -19.98
CA ALA A 216 4.95 8.82 -19.68
C ALA A 216 5.73 7.55 -19.28
N ARG A 217 5.22 6.82 -18.27
CA ARG A 217 5.89 5.67 -17.67
C ARG A 217 6.45 4.66 -18.68
N ASN A 218 5.66 4.28 -19.69
CA ASN A 218 6.09 3.30 -20.69
C ASN A 218 7.27 3.81 -21.53
N GLU A 219 7.34 5.12 -21.77
CA GLU A 219 8.41 5.74 -22.54
C GLU A 219 9.71 5.82 -21.73
N VAL A 220 9.62 6.15 -20.43
CA VAL A 220 10.77 6.07 -19.50
C VAL A 220 11.39 4.67 -19.50
N LEU A 221 10.54 3.63 -19.38
CA LEU A 221 11.01 2.24 -19.42
C LEU A 221 11.59 1.86 -20.78
N ARG A 222 10.97 2.28 -21.88
CA ARG A 222 11.49 2.03 -23.24
C ARG A 222 12.87 2.65 -23.44
N GLN A 223 13.06 3.89 -23.00
CA GLN A 223 14.35 4.57 -23.09
C GLN A 223 15.40 3.91 -22.20
N HIS A 224 15.02 3.46 -21.00
CA HIS A 224 15.91 2.70 -20.13
C HIS A 224 16.39 1.41 -20.82
N CYS A 225 15.46 0.61 -21.37
CA CYS A 225 15.81 -0.62 -22.09
C CYS A 225 16.70 -0.33 -23.31
N SER A 226 16.40 0.71 -24.10
CA SER A 226 17.21 1.09 -25.26
C SER A 226 18.66 1.38 -24.88
N ARG A 227 18.89 2.14 -23.79
CA ARG A 227 20.25 2.43 -23.30
C ARG A 227 20.99 1.16 -22.91
N VAL A 228 20.32 0.27 -22.18
CA VAL A 228 20.89 -1.02 -21.75
C VAL A 228 21.21 -1.91 -22.96
N ASP A 229 20.35 -1.92 -23.99
CA ASP A 229 20.57 -2.67 -25.23
C ASP A 229 21.76 -2.16 -26.03
N GLU A 230 21.99 -0.84 -26.01
CA GLU A 230 23.17 -0.19 -26.59
C GLU A 230 24.45 -0.36 -25.74
N GLY A 231 24.36 -1.07 -24.60
CA GLY A 231 25.47 -1.27 -23.69
C GLY A 231 25.82 -0.05 -22.83
N ARG A 232 24.96 0.99 -22.84
CA ARG A 232 25.11 2.19 -22.01
C ARG A 232 24.47 1.97 -20.63
N PRO A 233 25.09 2.46 -19.54
CA PRO A 233 24.48 2.40 -18.23
C PRO A 233 23.22 3.28 -18.18
N SER A 234 22.24 2.88 -17.38
CA SER A 234 20.97 3.59 -17.22
C SER A 234 20.46 3.46 -15.79
N VAL A 235 20.10 4.59 -15.19
CA VAL A 235 19.66 4.67 -13.79
C VAL A 235 18.24 5.25 -13.74
N LEU A 236 17.29 4.44 -13.28
CA LEU A 236 15.91 4.87 -13.08
C LEU A 236 15.72 5.44 -11.68
N PHE A 237 15.23 6.66 -11.58
CA PHE A 237 14.75 7.26 -10.33
C PHE A 237 13.23 7.21 -10.29
N GLY A 238 12.68 6.64 -9.23
CA GLY A 238 11.24 6.59 -9.02
C GLY A 238 10.88 6.64 -7.53
N VAL A 239 9.62 6.94 -7.24
CA VAL A 239 9.08 6.66 -5.90
C VAL A 239 8.57 5.22 -5.81
N ALA A 240 8.29 4.72 -4.61
CA ALA A 240 7.86 3.33 -4.40
C ALA A 240 6.71 2.89 -5.34
N SER A 241 5.74 3.77 -5.62
CA SER A 241 4.63 3.47 -6.53
C SER A 241 5.05 3.31 -8.00
N PHE A 242 6.20 3.86 -8.41
CA PHE A 242 6.75 3.62 -9.74
C PHE A 242 7.12 2.15 -9.90
N ALA A 243 7.74 1.55 -8.88
CA ALA A 243 8.14 0.13 -8.88
C ALA A 243 6.95 -0.84 -8.96
N GLU A 244 5.74 -0.39 -8.62
CA GLU A 244 4.54 -1.22 -8.69
C GLU A 244 4.17 -1.51 -10.15
N GLY A 245 4.30 -2.77 -10.56
CA GLY A 245 3.94 -3.23 -11.90
C GLY A 245 4.98 -2.94 -12.99
N ILE A 246 6.21 -2.53 -12.65
CA ILE A 246 7.29 -2.45 -13.65
C ILE A 246 7.70 -3.85 -14.05
N ASP A 247 7.85 -4.07 -15.36
CA ASP A 247 8.33 -5.33 -15.94
C ASP A 247 9.70 -5.14 -16.66
N LEU A 248 10.81 -5.10 -15.91
CA LEU A 248 12.22 -5.16 -16.38
C LEU A 248 12.90 -6.49 -16.02
N PRO A 249 12.92 -7.51 -16.90
CA PRO A 249 13.56 -8.80 -16.64
C PRO A 249 15.08 -8.80 -16.94
N GLY A 250 15.84 -9.63 -16.23
CA GLY A 250 17.24 -9.92 -16.51
C GLY A 250 18.13 -8.67 -16.61
N LYS A 251 18.75 -8.48 -17.77
CA LYS A 251 19.73 -7.40 -18.00
C LYS A 251 19.20 -5.98 -17.79
N TYR A 252 17.87 -5.81 -17.80
CA TYR A 252 17.20 -4.53 -17.62
C TYR A 252 17.04 -4.12 -16.17
N LEU A 253 17.39 -4.97 -15.19
CA LEU A 253 17.43 -4.57 -13.79
C LEU A 253 18.33 -5.50 -12.96
N HIS A 254 19.54 -5.05 -12.64
CA HIS A 254 20.49 -5.81 -11.82
C HIS A 254 20.70 -5.22 -10.42
N HIS A 255 20.35 -3.95 -10.21
CA HIS A 255 20.55 -3.28 -8.94
C HIS A 255 19.31 -2.50 -8.53
N VAL A 256 18.77 -2.80 -7.35
CA VAL A 256 17.69 -2.02 -6.73
C VAL A 256 18.24 -1.30 -5.50
N VAL A 257 18.18 0.03 -5.49
CA VAL A 257 18.61 0.85 -4.36
C VAL A 257 17.37 1.39 -3.64
N ILE A 258 17.21 1.04 -2.37
CA ILE A 258 16.18 1.58 -1.49
C ILE A 258 16.81 2.69 -0.64
N THR A 259 16.50 3.94 -0.97
CA THR A 259 17.09 5.09 -0.26
C THR A 259 16.56 5.23 1.17
N ARG A 260 15.27 4.97 1.38
CA ARG A 260 14.57 5.05 2.67
C ARG A 260 13.59 3.90 2.82
N LEU A 261 13.40 3.40 4.04
CA LEU A 261 12.39 2.40 4.34
C LEU A 261 10.98 2.94 4.00
N PRO A 262 10.12 2.16 3.33
CA PRO A 262 8.85 2.62 2.79
C PRO A 262 7.73 2.69 3.84
N PHE A 263 7.97 3.43 4.92
CA PHE A 263 6.94 3.73 5.91
C PHE A 263 5.93 4.71 5.32
N SER A 264 4.63 4.38 5.43
CA SER A 264 3.55 5.30 5.11
C SER A 264 3.55 6.47 6.08
N VAL A 265 3.23 7.66 5.60
CA VAL A 265 2.79 8.76 6.46
C VAL A 265 1.29 8.55 6.67
N PRO A 266 0.80 8.46 7.92
CA PRO A 266 -0.61 8.24 8.20
C PRO A 266 -1.39 9.56 8.08
N ASP A 267 -1.42 10.12 6.87
CA ASP A 267 -2.27 11.28 6.55
C ASP A 267 -3.69 10.84 6.15
N ASP A 268 -3.89 9.53 5.97
CA ASP A 268 -5.19 8.95 5.64
C ASP A 268 -6.05 8.80 6.92
N PRO A 269 -7.27 9.38 6.96
CA PRO A 269 -8.16 9.31 8.13
C PRO A 269 -8.55 7.87 8.50
N ILE A 270 -8.56 6.95 7.55
CA ILE A 270 -8.83 5.52 7.76
C ILE A 270 -7.65 4.87 8.49
N GLU A 271 -6.41 5.12 8.03
CA GLU A 271 -5.20 4.61 8.71
C GLU A 271 -5.05 5.20 10.10
N ALA A 272 -5.37 6.49 10.29
CA ALA A 272 -5.38 7.15 11.59
C ALA A 272 -6.40 6.50 12.54
N SER A 273 -7.63 6.28 12.09
CA SER A 273 -8.67 5.61 12.89
C SER A 273 -8.26 4.18 13.29
N LEU A 274 -7.61 3.44 12.38
CA LEU A 274 -7.07 2.12 12.69
C LEU A 274 -5.95 2.19 13.74
N ALA A 275 -5.06 3.17 13.64
CA ALA A 275 -3.99 3.37 14.59
C ALA A 275 -4.52 3.77 15.98
N GLU A 276 -5.55 4.61 16.05
CA GLU A 276 -6.24 4.95 17.30
C GLU A 276 -6.85 3.71 17.95
N TRP A 277 -7.57 2.89 17.18
CA TRP A 277 -8.15 1.64 17.68
C TRP A 277 -7.10 0.67 18.21
N VAL A 278 -5.97 0.50 17.50
CA VAL A 278 -4.85 -0.32 17.99
C VAL A 278 -4.29 0.24 19.30
N THR A 279 -4.18 1.56 19.42
CA THR A 279 -3.72 2.21 20.65
C THR A 279 -4.70 2.00 21.81
N GLN A 280 -6.01 2.15 21.56
CA GLN A 280 -7.07 1.98 22.57
C GLN A 280 -7.10 0.58 23.20
N ARG A 281 -6.76 -0.46 22.41
CA ARG A 281 -6.63 -1.84 22.92
C ARG A 281 -5.26 -2.16 23.53
N GLY A 282 -4.40 -1.15 23.76
CA GLY A 282 -3.07 -1.30 24.36
C GLY A 282 -1.98 -1.80 23.39
N GLY A 283 -2.25 -1.80 22.09
CA GLY A 283 -1.29 -2.21 21.06
C GLY A 283 -0.36 -1.07 20.61
N ASN A 284 0.58 -1.40 19.72
CA ASN A 284 1.50 -0.43 19.12
C ASN A 284 1.22 -0.30 17.61
N PRO A 285 0.59 0.78 17.14
CA PRO A 285 0.25 0.97 15.72
C PRO A 285 1.46 0.88 14.80
N PHE A 286 2.61 1.40 15.24
CA PHE A 286 3.83 1.33 14.45
C PHE A 286 4.27 -0.11 14.22
N MET A 287 4.21 -0.97 15.25
CA MET A 287 4.60 -2.38 15.13
C MET A 287 3.54 -3.26 14.46
N GLU A 288 2.25 -2.95 14.63
CA GLU A 288 1.15 -3.80 14.16
C GLU A 288 0.60 -3.40 12.79
N ILE A 289 0.82 -2.15 12.36
CA ILE A 289 0.32 -1.61 11.09
C ILE A 289 1.50 -1.17 10.23
N THR A 290 2.27 -0.18 10.71
CA THR A 290 3.28 0.51 9.89
C THR A 290 4.43 -0.39 9.47
N VAL A 291 4.97 -1.22 10.37
CA VAL A 291 6.06 -2.17 10.06
C VAL A 291 5.59 -3.29 9.11
N PRO A 292 4.45 -3.97 9.35
CA PRO A 292 3.88 -4.91 8.39
C PRO A 292 3.60 -4.31 7.01
N ASP A 293 3.05 -3.10 6.93
CA ASP A 293 2.80 -2.41 5.66
C ASP A 293 4.11 -2.09 4.92
N ALA A 294 5.12 -1.62 5.64
CA ALA A 294 6.44 -1.38 5.08
C ALA A 294 7.13 -2.67 4.62
N SER A 295 6.96 -3.79 5.34
CA SER A 295 7.46 -5.12 4.94
C SER A 295 6.89 -5.53 3.58
N VAL A 296 5.58 -5.43 3.37
CA VAL A 296 4.95 -5.76 2.08
C VAL A 296 5.51 -4.89 0.96
N LYS A 297 5.56 -3.57 1.15
CA LYS A 297 6.10 -2.62 0.16
C LYS A 297 7.57 -2.92 -0.17
N LEU A 298 8.37 -3.25 0.83
CA LEU A 298 9.79 -3.57 0.67
C LEU A 298 9.97 -4.88 -0.11
N VAL A 299 9.21 -5.93 0.22
CA VAL A 299 9.21 -7.20 -0.51
C VAL A 299 8.78 -6.99 -1.97
N GLN A 300 7.77 -6.15 -2.22
CA GLN A 300 7.31 -5.83 -3.58
C GLN A 300 8.37 -5.06 -4.38
N ALA A 301 9.07 -4.11 -3.76
CA ALA A 301 10.14 -3.36 -4.39
C ALA A 301 11.32 -4.28 -4.76
N VAL A 302 11.71 -5.16 -3.84
CA VAL A 302 12.83 -6.09 -4.02
C VAL A 302 12.49 -7.25 -4.96
N GLY A 303 11.23 -7.73 -4.95
CA GLY A 303 10.75 -8.78 -5.84
C GLY A 303 10.80 -8.42 -7.33
N ARG A 304 11.14 -7.18 -7.68
CA ARG A 304 11.39 -6.77 -9.08
C ARG A 304 12.73 -7.26 -9.61
N LEU A 305 13.69 -7.53 -8.73
CA LEU A 305 15.06 -7.90 -9.07
C LEU A 305 15.19 -9.30 -9.67
N LEU A 306 14.53 -10.30 -9.06
CA LEU A 306 14.61 -11.69 -9.51
C LEU A 306 13.25 -12.17 -10.03
N ARG A 307 13.17 -12.45 -11.32
CA ARG A 307 11.95 -12.91 -12.00
C ARG A 307 12.11 -14.24 -12.70
N THR A 308 13.31 -14.49 -13.22
CA THR A 308 13.69 -15.77 -13.81
C THR A 308 14.75 -16.43 -12.95
N GLU A 309 14.86 -17.76 -13.01
CA GLU A 309 15.83 -18.52 -12.21
C GLU A 309 17.29 -18.18 -12.57
N GLN A 310 17.51 -17.50 -13.69
CA GLN A 310 18.81 -17.05 -14.18
C GLN A 310 19.13 -15.60 -13.78
N ASP A 311 18.15 -14.85 -13.29
CA ASP A 311 18.37 -13.47 -12.88
C ASP A 311 19.33 -13.45 -11.69
N THR A 312 20.25 -12.49 -11.71
CA THR A 312 21.16 -12.20 -10.60
C THR A 312 21.17 -10.72 -10.35
N GLY A 313 21.49 -10.33 -9.13
CA GLY A 313 21.65 -8.92 -8.84
C GLY A 313 21.80 -8.59 -7.38
N ARG A 314 21.54 -7.34 -7.05
CA ARG A 314 21.76 -6.80 -5.72
C ARG A 314 20.66 -5.85 -5.32
N VAL A 315 20.32 -5.87 -4.04
CA VAL A 315 19.55 -4.82 -3.38
C VAL A 315 20.46 -4.07 -2.43
N THR A 316 20.47 -2.74 -2.50
CA THR A 316 21.17 -1.91 -1.51
C THR A 316 20.17 -1.07 -0.74
N ILE A 317 20.20 -1.13 0.59
CA ILE A 317 19.32 -0.33 1.46
C ILE A 317 20.18 0.72 2.18
N LEU A 318 19.95 1.99 1.88
CA LEU A 318 20.71 3.12 2.45
C LEU A 318 20.14 3.65 3.77
N ASP A 319 19.03 3.09 4.21
CA ASP A 319 18.39 3.46 5.47
C ASP A 319 18.92 2.61 6.64
N ARG A 320 19.85 3.17 7.41
CA ARG A 320 20.46 2.47 8.55
C ARG A 320 19.49 2.09 9.67
N ARG A 321 18.25 2.60 9.67
CA ARG A 321 17.25 2.15 10.65
C ARG A 321 16.97 0.65 10.50
N ILE A 322 17.21 0.05 9.33
CA ILE A 322 17.04 -1.39 9.11
C ILE A 322 18.02 -2.25 9.94
N VAL A 323 19.15 -1.68 10.37
CA VAL A 323 20.12 -2.38 11.24
C VAL A 323 20.14 -1.79 12.65
N ALA A 324 19.84 -0.50 12.81
CA ALA A 324 19.90 0.19 14.09
C ALA A 324 18.64 0.00 14.97
N ARG A 325 17.49 -0.38 14.38
CA ARG A 325 16.22 -0.50 15.11
C ARG A 325 15.79 -1.96 15.22
N ARG A 326 15.14 -2.31 16.34
CA ARG A 326 14.60 -3.67 16.60
C ARG A 326 13.72 -4.23 15.48
N TYR A 327 12.89 -3.38 14.86
CA TYR A 327 12.02 -3.81 13.76
C TYR A 327 12.78 -4.13 12.47
N GLY A 328 14.01 -3.65 12.34
CA GLY A 328 14.80 -3.79 11.11
C GLY A 328 15.12 -5.24 10.79
N GLN A 329 15.39 -6.04 11.82
CA GLN A 329 15.55 -7.49 11.69
C GLN A 329 14.29 -8.17 11.12
N LEU A 330 13.10 -7.77 11.58
CA LEU A 330 11.83 -8.28 11.07
C LEU A 330 11.63 -7.96 9.59
N LEU A 331 12.06 -6.76 9.15
CA LEU A 331 12.01 -6.37 7.74
C LEU A 331 13.00 -7.22 6.91
N LEU A 332 14.24 -7.40 7.38
CA LEU A 332 15.24 -8.22 6.68
C LEU A 332 14.81 -9.69 6.58
N ASP A 333 14.18 -10.24 7.62
CA ASP A 333 13.67 -11.61 7.65
C ASP A 333 12.43 -11.80 6.78
N SER A 334 11.73 -10.71 6.44
CA SER A 334 10.59 -10.75 5.50
C SER A 334 10.99 -10.74 4.03
N LEU A 335 12.22 -10.32 3.72
CA LEU A 335 12.75 -10.37 2.36
C LEU A 335 12.97 -11.83 1.92
N PRO A 336 12.97 -12.11 0.61
CA PRO A 336 13.54 -13.35 0.11
C PRO A 336 14.92 -13.62 0.72
N PRO A 337 15.34 -14.89 0.90
CA PRO A 337 16.54 -15.26 1.64
C PRO A 337 17.81 -14.98 0.82
N PHE A 338 18.05 -13.71 0.51
CA PHE A 338 19.27 -13.20 -0.12
C PHE A 338 20.44 -13.31 0.84
N ARG A 339 21.65 -13.41 0.27
CA ARG A 339 22.87 -13.31 1.07
C ARG A 339 23.00 -11.88 1.60
N ARG A 340 23.07 -11.73 2.93
CA ARG A 340 23.15 -10.43 3.60
C ARG A 340 24.60 -9.97 3.70
N ILE A 341 24.88 -8.73 3.30
CA ILE A 341 26.18 -8.07 3.46
C ILE A 341 25.91 -6.75 4.19
N ILE A 342 26.15 -6.73 5.50
CA ILE A 342 25.82 -5.59 6.36
C ILE A 342 27.12 -5.01 6.90
N ASP A 343 27.32 -3.72 6.66
CA ASP A 343 28.41 -2.97 7.28
C ASP A 343 27.93 -2.30 8.56
N TYR A 344 28.48 -2.75 9.69
CA TYR A 344 28.15 -2.24 11.03
C TYR A 344 29.07 -1.13 11.51
N SER A 345 30.12 -0.82 10.73
CA SER A 345 31.22 0.07 11.15
C SER A 345 30.78 1.52 11.34
#